data_AF-A0AA42CJ53-F1
#
_entry.id   AF-A0AA42CJ53-F1
#
_cell.length_a   1.000
_cell.length_b   1.000
_cell.length_c   1.000
_cell.angle_alpha   90.00
_cell.angle_beta   90.00
_cell.angle_gamma   90.00
#
_symmetry.space_group_name_H-M   'P 1'
#
loop_
_entity.id
_entity.type
_entity.pdbx_description
1 polymer ?
#
loop_
_entity_poly.entity_id
_entity_poly.type
_entity_poly.pdbx_seq_one_letter_code
_entity_poly.pdbx_strand_id
1 'polypeptide(L)'
;MTIYYSSNDAAGGFDAAAVGGMPAGWAAKVGSWAVGTALPVGAHTQSFGATSQNDGDVALLTGIAAVADLQVTASQRLAALAANHVPAIGVVLRSDASYQNCYTIVLGNNGTLGELQLLLFRRVGGSYALLTMVAASGVTFQASDTVMLRAQCQGSTISAKVWPSRLPEPAGWQVSVSDTAVSAAGHAGLYYALDGGTALAMGIDDLVVTDIAGGTWIAPDDPALLYSPYTWNIAAGAATTINAGAYLRTLFSGGSCTLTFDVANALSPLPQIWYRIDGVGAWTQAGLAAQIACAMPAATLGNADIPWHFLELVVKATTETRNRWNSPGATAVVFTGLVLASGAAVLLPSAAPLNLLVYGDSITEGVRTLGEAAADDTDRNDAMLGWAFRLGGLLGAEVGVVGFGGSGLSVTGSGNVPPLPASYGLLYQGAARSFAPAPALVVFNVGTNDGGADTVAAMTAVLNGVIAACPAAAIAVLRPFNGNQAANLQAAIAACGNPAACRYVDTTGMFDTSRGSDGLALHPTGPNNVALIAPKLAAVLRGLLGGGGRAAFRGGFQRGLLG
;
A
#
# COMPACT_ATOMS: atom_id res chain seq x y z
N MET A 1 -7.71 -3.94 8.79
CA MET A 1 -8.15 -3.62 10.17
C MET A 1 -7.73 -2.19 10.44
N THR A 2 -8.70 -1.28 10.59
CA THR A 2 -8.43 0.15 10.78
C THR A 2 -9.02 0.59 12.12
N ILE A 3 -8.20 1.13 13.02
CA ILE A 3 -8.69 1.70 14.28
C ILE A 3 -9.34 3.05 13.95
N TYR A 4 -10.64 3.15 14.13
CA TYR A 4 -11.41 4.38 13.88
C TYR A 4 -11.48 5.27 15.13
N TYR A 5 -11.34 4.68 16.30
CA TYR A 5 -11.36 5.40 17.57
C TYR A 5 -10.57 4.62 18.62
N SER A 6 -9.77 5.34 19.39
CA SER A 6 -9.21 4.92 20.66
C SER A 6 -9.42 6.07 21.64
N SER A 7 -9.71 5.78 22.90
CA SER A 7 -9.43 6.76 23.96
C SER A 7 -7.92 7.12 23.91
N ASN A 8 -7.58 8.40 24.08
CA ASN A 8 -6.33 9.00 23.58
C ASN A 8 -5.12 8.98 24.54
N ASP A 9 -5.15 8.25 25.65
CA ASP A 9 -4.01 8.10 26.55
C ASP A 9 -3.97 6.68 27.09
N ALA A 10 -3.03 5.91 26.55
CA ALA A 10 -2.69 4.58 27.06
C ALA A 10 -2.10 4.63 28.49
N ALA A 11 -1.85 5.82 29.06
CA ALA A 11 -1.43 6.04 30.44
C ALA A 11 -2.45 6.81 31.30
N GLY A 12 -3.60 7.24 30.75
CA GLY A 12 -4.53 8.19 31.39
C GLY A 12 -6.04 7.84 31.34
N GLY A 13 -6.47 6.97 30.43
CA GLY A 13 -7.87 6.51 30.31
C GLY A 13 -8.68 7.27 29.24
N PHE A 14 -9.99 7.49 29.43
CA PHE A 14 -10.90 8.17 28.48
C PHE A 14 -10.74 9.73 28.42
N ASP A 15 -9.49 10.19 28.43
CA ASP A 15 -8.82 11.42 28.95
C ASP A 15 -9.40 12.82 29.13
N ALA A 16 -8.61 13.50 30.00
CA ALA A 16 -8.49 14.88 30.46
C ALA A 16 -9.58 15.36 31.41
N ALA A 17 -9.13 15.96 32.53
CA ALA A 17 -9.91 16.43 33.69
C ALA A 17 -10.91 17.57 33.40
N ALA A 18 -11.48 17.63 32.21
CA ALA A 18 -12.53 18.56 31.85
C ALA A 18 -13.88 17.96 32.22
N VAL A 19 -14.32 18.28 33.43
CA VAL A 19 -15.72 18.22 33.83
C VAL A 19 -16.59 18.87 32.73
N GLY A 20 -17.55 18.12 32.19
CA GLY A 20 -18.66 18.65 31.40
C GLY A 20 -18.67 18.28 29.91
N GLY A 21 -19.81 17.76 29.45
CA GLY A 21 -20.13 17.51 28.04
C GLY A 21 -19.78 16.11 27.52
N MET A 22 -20.43 15.72 26.44
CA MET A 22 -20.12 14.48 25.73
C MET A 22 -18.86 14.67 24.86
N PRO A 23 -17.98 13.67 24.71
CA PRO A 23 -16.77 13.83 23.90
C PRO A 23 -17.09 14.19 22.45
N ALA A 24 -16.17 14.92 21.80
CA ALA A 24 -16.31 15.27 20.40
C ALA A 24 -16.51 14.01 19.53
N GLY A 25 -17.42 14.09 18.56
CA GLY A 25 -17.76 12.96 17.69
C GLY A 25 -18.79 11.99 18.25
N TRP A 26 -19.27 12.15 19.49
CA TRP A 26 -20.39 11.38 20.00
C TRP A 26 -21.72 12.14 19.77
N ALA A 27 -22.82 11.42 19.59
CA ALA A 27 -24.19 11.94 19.67
C ALA A 27 -25.06 11.12 20.65
N ALA A 28 -25.70 11.77 21.63
CA ALA A 28 -26.69 11.14 22.51
C ALA A 28 -27.98 10.93 21.72
N LYS A 29 -28.52 9.71 21.73
CA LYS A 29 -29.70 9.33 20.94
C LYS A 29 -30.93 9.12 21.80
N VAL A 30 -30.75 8.52 22.97
CA VAL A 30 -31.79 8.30 23.97
C VAL A 30 -31.19 8.63 25.33
N GLY A 31 -31.93 9.34 26.18
CA GLY A 31 -31.46 9.76 27.49
C GLY A 31 -30.53 10.98 27.47
N SER A 32 -30.03 11.34 28.65
CA SER A 32 -29.07 12.44 28.83
C SER A 32 -27.70 11.87 29.20
N TRP A 33 -26.67 12.24 28.44
CA TRP A 33 -25.29 11.93 28.80
C TRP A 33 -24.88 12.76 30.02
N ALA A 34 -24.39 12.11 31.09
CA ALA A 34 -23.97 12.81 32.29
C ALA A 34 -22.69 12.18 32.87
N VAL A 35 -21.69 13.01 33.16
CA VAL A 35 -20.44 12.57 33.79
C VAL A 35 -20.72 11.98 35.16
N GLY A 36 -20.23 10.77 35.43
CA GLY A 36 -20.33 10.12 36.73
C GLY A 36 -18.97 10.06 37.38
N THR A 37 -18.90 10.44 38.64
CA THR A 37 -17.63 10.55 39.38
C THR A 37 -17.31 9.30 40.22
N ALA A 38 -17.95 8.16 39.93
CA ALA A 38 -17.95 7.03 40.85
C ALA A 38 -17.47 5.73 40.21
N LEU A 39 -16.63 5.03 40.99
CA LEU A 39 -16.05 3.69 40.73
C LEU A 39 -15.18 3.61 39.46
N PRO A 40 -14.14 4.44 39.38
CA PRO A 40 -13.26 4.41 38.23
C PRO A 40 -12.31 3.21 38.24
N VAL A 41 -11.91 2.77 37.05
CA VAL A 41 -10.71 1.92 36.84
C VAL A 41 -9.45 2.77 37.14
N GLY A 42 -9.53 4.10 36.96
CA GLY A 42 -8.50 5.13 37.23
C GLY A 42 -9.02 6.37 37.97
N ALA A 43 -8.69 7.61 37.59
CA ALA A 43 -9.27 8.84 38.19
C ALA A 43 -10.28 9.55 37.26
N HIS A 44 -10.64 8.92 36.13
CA HIS A 44 -11.15 9.62 34.94
C HIS A 44 -12.29 8.87 34.20
N THR A 45 -13.32 8.44 34.92
CA THR A 45 -14.42 7.61 34.38
C THR A 45 -15.67 8.42 34.00
N GLN A 46 -16.39 8.04 32.93
CA GLN A 46 -17.66 8.65 32.50
C GLN A 46 -18.84 7.69 32.63
N SER A 47 -20.03 8.21 32.96
CA SER A 47 -21.26 7.43 33.21
C SER A 47 -22.41 7.80 32.26
N PHE A 48 -23.49 7.03 32.31
CA PHE A 48 -24.81 7.50 31.91
C PHE A 48 -25.55 8.07 33.13
N GLY A 49 -26.20 9.23 32.98
CA GLY A 49 -27.11 9.77 33.99
C GLY A 49 -28.47 9.13 33.81
N ALA A 50 -28.74 8.01 34.47
CA ALA A 50 -29.98 7.26 34.29
C ALA A 50 -31.21 8.12 34.59
N THR A 51 -32.01 8.44 33.57
CA THR A 51 -33.37 8.98 33.74
C THR A 51 -34.40 7.95 33.29
N SER A 52 -34.60 6.92 34.12
CA SER A 52 -35.85 6.14 34.24
C SER A 52 -36.54 5.62 32.95
N GLN A 53 -35.86 4.94 32.03
CA GLN A 53 -36.56 4.26 30.93
C GLN A 53 -36.20 2.79 30.78
N ASN A 54 -37.23 1.97 30.58
CA ASN A 54 -37.14 0.54 30.29
C ASN A 54 -36.45 0.25 28.94
N ASP A 55 -36.26 1.26 28.06
CA ASP A 55 -35.68 1.12 26.71
C ASP A 55 -34.19 1.54 26.60
N GLY A 56 -33.59 1.99 27.71
CA GLY A 56 -32.18 2.32 27.86
C GLY A 56 -31.72 3.67 27.28
N ASP A 57 -30.63 4.20 27.83
CA ASP A 57 -29.89 5.38 27.37
C ASP A 57 -28.79 4.98 26.39
N VAL A 58 -28.61 5.77 25.32
CA VAL A 58 -27.70 5.43 24.21
C VAL A 58 -26.92 6.63 23.73
N ALA A 59 -25.62 6.42 23.52
CA ALA A 59 -24.74 7.33 22.79
C ALA A 59 -24.06 6.61 21.63
N LEU A 60 -24.01 7.25 20.46
CA LEU A 60 -23.35 6.71 19.26
C LEU A 60 -22.12 7.54 18.91
N LEU A 61 -21.06 6.90 18.45
CA LEU A 61 -19.88 7.54 17.92
C LEU A 61 -20.12 7.90 16.44
N THR A 62 -20.74 9.05 16.19
CA THR A 62 -21.11 9.53 14.84
C THR A 62 -19.99 10.33 14.15
N GLY A 63 -18.91 10.65 14.85
CA GLY A 63 -17.74 11.35 14.32
C GLY A 63 -16.82 10.46 13.46
N ILE A 64 -17.13 9.17 13.34
CA ILE A 64 -16.46 8.22 12.45
C ILE A 64 -17.41 7.81 11.31
N ALA A 65 -16.85 7.34 10.20
CA ALA A 65 -17.64 6.76 9.12
C ALA A 65 -18.44 5.54 9.61
N ALA A 66 -19.65 5.35 9.06
CA ALA A 66 -20.44 4.15 9.30
C ALA A 66 -19.73 2.94 8.67
N VAL A 67 -19.62 1.83 9.41
CA VAL A 67 -18.89 0.62 9.01
C VAL A 67 -19.80 -0.59 9.07
N ALA A 68 -19.68 -1.48 8.07
CA ALA A 68 -20.44 -2.72 8.03
C ALA A 68 -19.88 -3.73 9.03
N ASP A 69 -18.58 -4.01 8.98
CA ASP A 69 -17.95 -4.97 9.87
C ASP A 69 -17.13 -4.23 10.93
N LEU A 70 -17.52 -4.34 12.20
CA LEU A 70 -16.86 -3.62 13.28
C LEU A 70 -16.61 -4.49 14.51
N GLN A 71 -15.52 -4.16 15.21
CA GLN A 71 -15.22 -4.67 16.54
C GLN A 71 -15.14 -3.50 17.52
N VAL A 72 -15.69 -3.70 18.71
CA VAL A 72 -15.57 -2.79 19.85
C VAL A 72 -14.91 -3.56 20.99
N THR A 73 -13.85 -2.98 21.56
CA THR A 73 -13.27 -3.43 22.84
C THR A 73 -13.46 -2.33 23.87
N ALA A 74 -13.91 -2.70 25.07
CA ALA A 74 -14.16 -1.78 26.17
C ALA A 74 -13.62 -2.32 27.50
N SER A 75 -13.17 -1.43 28.40
CA SER A 75 -12.86 -1.72 29.79
C SER A 75 -13.71 -0.87 30.75
N GLN A 76 -14.13 -1.45 31.88
CA GLN A 76 -14.94 -0.75 32.88
C GLN A 76 -14.88 -1.44 34.25
N ARG A 77 -15.17 -0.71 35.33
CA ARG A 77 -15.19 -1.29 36.69
C ARG A 77 -16.60 -1.65 37.11
N LEU A 78 -16.79 -2.87 37.63
CA LEU A 78 -18.07 -3.30 38.17
C LEU A 78 -18.34 -2.62 39.51
N ALA A 79 -19.46 -1.90 39.58
CA ALA A 79 -19.84 -1.17 40.78
C ALA A 79 -20.40 -2.07 41.88
N ALA A 80 -21.35 -2.93 41.49
CA ALA A 80 -21.99 -3.90 42.36
C ALA A 80 -22.45 -5.09 41.53
N LEU A 81 -22.60 -6.23 42.20
CA LEU A 81 -23.20 -7.43 41.64
C LEU A 81 -24.42 -7.74 42.48
N ALA A 82 -25.60 -7.36 42.00
CA ALA A 82 -26.88 -7.66 42.62
C ALA A 82 -27.75 -8.43 41.64
N ALA A 83 -28.63 -9.31 42.14
CA ALA A 83 -29.58 -10.02 41.29
C ALA A 83 -30.46 -9.02 40.53
N ASN A 84 -30.81 -9.33 39.28
CA ASN A 84 -31.67 -8.51 38.41
C ASN A 84 -31.15 -7.07 38.23
N HIS A 85 -29.84 -6.89 38.13
CA HIS A 85 -29.21 -5.62 37.78
C HIS A 85 -28.32 -5.79 36.54
N VAL A 86 -28.24 -4.72 35.73
CA VAL A 86 -27.26 -4.56 34.65
C VAL A 86 -26.03 -3.89 35.29
N PRO A 87 -24.93 -4.62 35.54
CA PRO A 87 -23.83 -4.12 36.37
C PRO A 87 -22.75 -3.38 35.57
N ALA A 88 -22.97 -3.20 34.27
CA ALA A 88 -22.00 -2.65 33.32
C ALA A 88 -22.67 -1.95 32.13
N ILE A 89 -21.97 -0.98 31.54
CA ILE A 89 -22.32 -0.34 30.27
C ILE A 89 -22.15 -1.37 29.14
N GLY A 90 -23.19 -1.54 28.33
CA GLY A 90 -23.17 -2.36 27.13
C GLY A 90 -22.59 -1.64 25.91
N VAL A 91 -22.37 -2.39 24.83
CA VAL A 91 -21.89 -1.85 23.56
C VAL A 91 -22.94 -2.00 22.46
N VAL A 92 -23.00 -1.00 21.58
CA VAL A 92 -23.86 -0.99 20.39
C VAL A 92 -22.99 -1.23 19.17
N LEU A 93 -23.43 -2.13 18.29
CA LEU A 93 -22.81 -2.42 17.01
C LEU A 93 -23.75 -2.07 15.86
N ARG A 94 -23.19 -1.54 14.76
CA ARG A 94 -23.88 -1.32 13.48
C ARG A 94 -25.19 -0.53 13.64
N SER A 95 -25.17 0.52 14.45
CA SER A 95 -26.35 1.38 14.61
C SER A 95 -26.50 2.34 13.43
N ASP A 96 -27.69 2.45 12.86
CA ASP A 96 -27.98 3.62 12.02
C ASP A 96 -27.91 4.93 12.84
N ALA A 97 -27.81 6.06 12.14
CA ALA A 97 -27.66 7.37 12.77
C ALA A 97 -28.88 7.81 13.61
N SER A 98 -30.04 7.17 13.42
CA SER A 98 -31.28 7.46 14.15
C SER A 98 -31.53 6.49 15.30
N TYR A 99 -30.63 5.52 15.52
CA TYR A 99 -30.78 4.46 16.51
C TYR A 99 -32.04 3.59 16.32
N GLN A 100 -32.45 3.36 15.07
CA GLN A 100 -33.63 2.53 14.76
C GLN A 100 -33.27 1.08 14.45
N ASN A 101 -32.09 0.85 13.89
CA ASN A 101 -31.58 -0.48 13.55
C ASN A 101 -30.17 -0.64 14.12
N CYS A 102 -29.94 -1.63 14.98
CA CYS A 102 -28.63 -1.93 15.57
C CYS A 102 -28.58 -3.33 16.21
N TYR A 103 -27.39 -3.75 16.63
CA TYR A 103 -27.22 -4.81 17.63
C TYR A 103 -26.74 -4.21 18.96
N THR A 104 -27.25 -4.72 20.07
CA THR A 104 -26.90 -4.23 21.41
C THR A 104 -26.50 -5.41 22.29
N ILE A 105 -25.34 -5.29 22.93
CA ILE A 105 -24.81 -6.30 23.85
C ILE A 105 -24.94 -5.75 25.27
N VAL A 106 -25.72 -6.43 26.09
CA VAL A 106 -25.99 -6.08 27.48
C VAL A 106 -25.38 -7.13 28.39
N LEU A 107 -24.73 -6.68 29.46
CA LEU A 107 -24.27 -7.55 30.54
C LEU A 107 -25.35 -7.61 31.62
N GLY A 108 -25.96 -8.78 31.79
CA GLY A 108 -26.98 -9.02 32.82
C GLY A 108 -26.45 -9.91 33.94
N ASN A 109 -27.16 -9.95 35.07
CA ASN A 109 -26.89 -10.89 36.15
C ASN A 109 -27.98 -11.98 36.20
N ASN A 110 -27.59 -13.26 36.20
CA ASN A 110 -28.49 -14.43 36.14
C ASN A 110 -29.19 -14.78 37.47
N GLY A 111 -29.36 -13.83 38.38
CA GLY A 111 -29.87 -14.09 39.74
C GLY A 111 -28.88 -14.81 40.68
N THR A 112 -27.83 -15.47 40.16
CA THR A 112 -26.69 -16.00 40.92
C THR A 112 -25.59 -14.94 41.02
N LEU A 113 -25.23 -14.54 42.25
CA LEU A 113 -24.18 -13.55 42.49
C LEU A 113 -22.84 -13.98 41.84
N GLY A 114 -22.30 -13.13 40.97
CA GLY A 114 -21.00 -13.33 40.32
C GLY A 114 -21.04 -14.01 38.95
N GLU A 115 -22.21 -14.45 38.48
CA GLU A 115 -22.39 -15.08 37.16
C GLU A 115 -23.06 -14.12 36.18
N LEU A 116 -22.24 -13.38 35.43
CA LEU A 116 -22.74 -12.48 34.39
C LEU A 116 -23.18 -13.24 33.13
N GLN A 117 -24.17 -12.69 32.45
CA GLN A 117 -24.67 -13.15 31.15
C GLN A 117 -24.43 -12.10 30.08
N LEU A 118 -24.09 -12.56 28.88
CA LEU A 118 -24.11 -11.77 27.65
C LEU A 118 -25.48 -11.92 27.02
N LEU A 119 -26.25 -10.82 26.99
CA LEU A 119 -27.52 -10.73 26.28
C LEU A 119 -27.28 -9.98 24.97
N LEU A 120 -27.59 -10.62 23.85
CA LEU A 120 -27.51 -10.02 22.53
C LEU A 120 -28.91 -9.68 22.04
N PHE A 121 -29.17 -8.40 21.83
CA PHE A 121 -30.40 -7.90 21.25
C PHE A 121 -30.16 -7.42 19.82
N ARG A 122 -31.13 -7.67 18.94
CA ARG A 122 -31.30 -6.87 17.72
C ARG A 122 -32.34 -5.78 17.99
N ARG A 123 -32.16 -4.62 17.38
CA ARG A 123 -33.15 -3.56 17.29
C ARG A 123 -33.45 -3.34 15.82
N VAL A 124 -34.73 -3.38 15.43
CA VAL A 124 -35.17 -3.13 14.05
C VAL A 124 -36.41 -2.27 14.09
N GLY A 125 -36.41 -1.16 13.34
CA GLY A 125 -37.52 -0.20 13.38
C GLY A 125 -37.83 0.35 14.78
N GLY A 126 -36.80 0.45 15.64
CA GLY A 126 -36.93 0.93 17.02
C GLY A 126 -37.37 -0.12 18.05
N SER A 127 -37.64 -1.36 17.64
CA SER A 127 -38.11 -2.43 18.54
C SER A 127 -37.01 -3.47 18.80
N TYR A 128 -36.84 -3.88 20.06
CA TYR A 128 -35.87 -4.92 20.43
C TYR A 128 -36.43 -6.34 20.28
N ALA A 129 -35.54 -7.26 19.90
CA ALA A 129 -35.73 -8.70 20.04
C ALA A 129 -34.45 -9.34 20.57
N LEU A 130 -34.56 -10.16 21.62
CA LEU A 130 -33.43 -10.95 22.12
C LEU A 130 -33.05 -12.01 21.08
N LEU A 131 -31.80 -12.01 20.65
CA LEU A 131 -31.25 -13.03 19.74
C LEU A 131 -30.76 -14.25 20.52
N THR A 132 -30.01 -14.00 21.60
CA THR A 132 -29.43 -15.04 22.42
C THR A 132 -28.99 -14.49 23.78
N MET A 133 -28.92 -15.38 24.77
CA MET A 133 -28.44 -15.09 26.11
C MET A 133 -27.55 -16.25 26.56
N VAL A 134 -26.30 -15.96 26.92
CA VAL A 134 -25.30 -16.97 27.28
C VAL A 134 -24.59 -16.55 28.57
N ALA A 135 -24.43 -17.47 29.52
CA ALA A 135 -23.61 -17.23 30.70
C ALA A 135 -22.13 -17.09 30.32
N ALA A 136 -21.41 -16.17 30.95
CA ALA A 136 -19.96 -16.02 30.80
C ALA A 136 -19.24 -17.19 31.51
N SER A 137 -19.31 -18.38 30.89
CA SER A 137 -18.90 -19.65 31.48
C SER A 137 -17.41 -19.68 31.86
N GLY A 138 -17.11 -20.33 32.98
CA GLY A 138 -15.72 -20.54 33.45
C GLY A 138 -15.11 -19.33 34.16
N VAL A 139 -15.92 -18.33 34.50
CA VAL A 139 -15.49 -17.07 35.10
C VAL A 139 -16.47 -16.65 36.19
N THR A 140 -15.95 -16.16 37.32
CA THR A 140 -16.75 -15.53 38.38
C THR A 140 -16.33 -14.07 38.51
N PHE A 141 -17.30 -13.17 38.47
CA PHE A 141 -17.08 -11.73 38.62
C PHE A 141 -17.25 -11.31 40.08
N GLN A 142 -16.48 -10.32 40.50
CA GLN A 142 -16.56 -9.70 41.81
C GLN A 142 -16.86 -8.20 41.67
N ALA A 143 -17.51 -7.62 42.68
CA ALA A 143 -17.61 -6.17 42.75
C ALA A 143 -16.19 -5.58 42.77
N SER A 144 -16.00 -4.44 42.12
CA SER A 144 -14.71 -3.81 41.81
C SER A 144 -13.82 -4.51 40.78
N ASP A 145 -14.19 -5.66 40.20
CA ASP A 145 -13.44 -6.20 39.05
C ASP A 145 -13.42 -5.18 37.90
N THR A 146 -12.26 -5.05 37.25
CA THR A 146 -12.19 -4.44 35.92
C THR A 146 -12.60 -5.49 34.90
N VAL A 147 -13.66 -5.21 34.16
CA VAL A 147 -14.23 -6.10 33.15
C VAL A 147 -13.82 -5.62 31.78
N MET A 148 -13.31 -6.57 31.00
CA MET A 148 -13.03 -6.43 29.58
C MET A 148 -14.22 -6.98 28.79
N LEU A 149 -14.70 -6.20 27.84
CA LEU A 149 -15.75 -6.60 26.90
C LEU A 149 -15.19 -6.47 25.48
N ARG A 150 -15.35 -7.51 24.68
CA ARG A 150 -15.10 -7.47 23.23
C ARG A 150 -16.35 -7.94 22.51
N ALA A 151 -16.84 -7.14 21.58
CA ALA A 151 -17.95 -7.50 20.71
C ALA A 151 -17.63 -7.17 19.26
N GLN A 152 -18.13 -7.99 18.33
CA GLN A 152 -17.94 -7.78 16.91
C GLN A 152 -19.20 -8.10 16.11
N CYS A 153 -19.33 -7.43 14.97
CA CYS A 153 -20.25 -7.79 13.90
C CYS A 153 -19.42 -7.92 12.62
N GLN A 154 -19.36 -9.12 12.04
CA GLN A 154 -18.63 -9.41 10.80
C GLN A 154 -19.56 -10.17 9.84
N GLY A 155 -19.87 -9.57 8.70
CA GLY A 155 -20.92 -10.05 7.81
C GLY A 155 -22.26 -10.14 8.55
N SER A 156 -22.81 -11.34 8.64
CA SER A 156 -24.03 -11.66 9.40
C SER A 156 -23.76 -12.23 10.78
N THR A 157 -22.50 -12.36 11.21
CA THR A 157 -22.15 -12.98 12.50
C THR A 157 -21.91 -11.91 13.55
N ILE A 158 -22.59 -12.02 14.68
CA ILE A 158 -22.43 -11.16 15.85
C ILE A 158 -21.85 -12.01 16.98
N SER A 159 -20.71 -11.59 17.51
CA SER A 159 -20.01 -12.34 18.56
C SER A 159 -19.62 -11.42 19.72
N ALA A 160 -19.62 -11.96 20.94
CA ALA A 160 -19.15 -11.24 22.11
C ALA A 160 -18.47 -12.16 23.13
N LYS A 161 -17.61 -11.56 23.95
CA LYS A 161 -16.99 -12.20 25.11
C LYS A 161 -16.64 -11.18 26.16
N VAL A 162 -16.69 -11.62 27.42
CA VAL A 162 -16.46 -10.83 28.62
C VAL A 162 -15.62 -11.59 29.63
N TRP A 163 -14.67 -10.91 30.26
CA TRP A 163 -13.80 -11.48 31.29
C TRP A 163 -13.28 -10.41 32.24
N PRO A 164 -12.97 -10.72 33.51
CA PRO A 164 -12.26 -9.80 34.37
C PRO A 164 -10.80 -9.73 33.95
N SER A 165 -10.20 -8.54 33.99
CA SER A 165 -8.81 -8.29 33.53
C SER A 165 -7.75 -9.10 34.27
N ARG A 166 -8.08 -9.61 35.46
CA ARG A 166 -7.24 -10.54 36.24
C ARG A 166 -7.09 -11.93 35.61
N LEU A 167 -7.88 -12.26 34.59
CA LEU A 167 -7.81 -13.50 33.84
C LEU A 167 -7.39 -13.23 32.39
N PRO A 168 -6.76 -14.20 31.70
CA PRO A 168 -6.48 -14.07 30.28
C PRO A 168 -7.78 -13.97 29.48
N GLU A 169 -7.71 -13.29 28.34
CA GLU A 169 -8.81 -13.22 27.39
C GLU A 169 -9.22 -14.64 26.95
N PRO A 170 -10.54 -14.96 26.91
CA PRO A 170 -11.01 -16.24 26.41
C PRO A 170 -10.57 -16.47 24.95
N ALA A 171 -10.02 -17.65 24.67
CA ALA A 171 -9.51 -18.01 23.34
C ALA A 171 -10.61 -18.03 22.27
N GLY A 172 -11.82 -18.46 22.64
CA GLY A 172 -13.00 -18.45 21.78
C GLY A 172 -13.99 -17.33 22.12
N TRP A 173 -14.93 -17.08 21.21
CA TRP A 173 -16.11 -16.27 21.50
C TRP A 173 -17.03 -17.03 22.46
N GLN A 174 -17.48 -16.38 23.53
CA GLN A 174 -18.42 -16.98 24.47
C GLN A 174 -19.84 -17.02 23.90
N VAL A 175 -20.17 -16.06 23.03
CA VAL A 175 -21.41 -16.07 22.24
C VAL A 175 -21.11 -15.71 20.79
N SER A 176 -21.77 -16.41 19.87
CA SER A 176 -21.74 -16.11 18.44
C SER A 176 -23.08 -16.51 17.83
N VAL A 177 -23.75 -15.58 17.17
CA VAL A 177 -25.06 -15.78 16.51
C VAL A 177 -25.02 -15.22 15.10
N SER A 178 -25.78 -15.82 14.18
CA SER A 178 -25.97 -15.26 12.85
C SER A 178 -27.33 -14.54 12.78
N ASP A 179 -27.34 -13.27 12.36
CA ASP A 179 -28.53 -12.47 12.10
C ASP A 179 -28.28 -11.54 10.90
N THR A 180 -29.31 -11.32 10.09
CA THR A 180 -29.23 -10.52 8.84
C THR A 180 -30.17 -9.32 8.85
N ALA A 181 -30.86 -9.05 9.97
CA ALA A 181 -31.88 -8.01 10.05
C ALA A 181 -31.27 -6.60 10.02
N VAL A 182 -30.01 -6.46 10.43
CA VAL A 182 -29.22 -5.22 10.29
C VAL A 182 -28.01 -5.48 9.39
N SER A 183 -28.13 -5.13 8.11
CA SER A 183 -27.12 -5.36 7.07
C SER A 183 -26.41 -4.09 6.59
N ALA A 184 -27.02 -2.92 6.77
CA ALA A 184 -26.41 -1.64 6.41
C ALA A 184 -25.23 -1.29 7.32
N ALA A 185 -24.23 -0.60 6.79
CA ALA A 185 -23.15 -0.03 7.59
C ALA A 185 -23.71 0.91 8.68
N GLY A 186 -23.09 0.91 9.86
CA GLY A 186 -23.56 1.71 11.00
C GLY A 186 -22.44 2.10 11.96
N HIS A 187 -22.82 2.80 13.02
CA HIS A 187 -21.92 3.33 14.04
C HIS A 187 -21.83 2.39 15.24
N ALA A 188 -20.67 2.40 15.90
CA ALA A 188 -20.51 1.87 17.24
C ALA A 188 -21.12 2.82 18.27
N GLY A 189 -21.42 2.31 19.46
CA GLY A 189 -21.92 3.13 20.56
C GLY A 189 -21.92 2.42 21.89
N LEU A 190 -22.53 3.08 22.88
CA LEU A 190 -22.68 2.61 24.25
C LEU A 190 -24.16 2.57 24.61
N TYR A 191 -24.52 1.61 25.44
CA TYR A 191 -25.89 1.37 25.89
C TYR A 191 -25.93 1.15 27.40
N TYR A 192 -26.90 1.76 28.08
CA TYR A 192 -27.16 1.47 29.48
C TYR A 192 -28.65 1.41 29.77
N ALA A 193 -29.10 0.45 30.57
CA ALA A 193 -30.48 0.34 31.00
C ALA A 193 -30.59 -0.15 32.45
N LEU A 194 -31.72 0.15 33.07
CA LEU A 194 -32.10 -0.36 34.39
C LEU A 194 -33.09 -1.52 34.23
N ASP A 195 -32.93 -2.56 35.04
CA ASP A 195 -33.95 -3.62 35.19
C ASP A 195 -34.66 -3.46 36.54
N GLY A 196 -35.51 -2.42 36.66
CA GLY A 196 -36.34 -2.16 37.85
C GLY A 196 -35.61 -1.77 39.14
N GLY A 197 -34.27 -1.74 39.16
CA GLY A 197 -33.42 -1.41 40.30
C GLY A 197 -33.05 0.06 40.47
N THR A 198 -32.28 0.38 41.52
CA THR A 198 -31.69 1.72 41.71
C THR A 198 -30.54 1.91 40.72
N ALA A 199 -30.43 3.11 40.14
CA ALA A 199 -29.33 3.45 39.25
C ALA A 199 -27.98 3.24 39.96
N LEU A 200 -27.14 2.37 39.37
CA LEU A 200 -25.77 2.20 39.83
C LEU A 200 -24.93 3.27 39.17
N ALA A 201 -24.04 3.88 39.94
CA ALA A 201 -23.02 4.71 39.35
C ALA A 201 -21.98 3.79 38.70
N MET A 202 -21.83 3.89 37.38
CA MET A 202 -20.94 3.04 36.60
C MET A 202 -20.13 3.92 35.66
N GLY A 203 -19.01 3.42 35.16
CA GLY A 203 -18.47 4.03 33.98
C GLY A 203 -17.42 3.24 33.25
N ILE A 204 -17.15 3.75 32.05
CA ILE A 204 -16.28 3.15 31.05
C ILE A 204 -14.94 3.88 31.05
N ASP A 205 -13.87 3.13 30.81
CA ASP A 205 -12.51 3.65 30.68
C ASP A 205 -12.03 3.50 29.24
N ASP A 206 -11.34 2.43 28.87
CA ASP A 206 -10.87 2.27 27.50
C ASP A 206 -11.99 1.89 26.55
N LEU A 207 -12.03 2.52 25.37
CA LEU A 207 -12.87 2.08 24.25
C LEU A 207 -12.07 2.17 22.95
N VAL A 208 -12.02 1.06 22.21
CA VAL A 208 -11.45 1.02 20.86
C VAL A 208 -12.51 0.51 19.89
N VAL A 209 -12.72 1.26 18.82
CA VAL A 209 -13.60 0.88 17.70
C VAL A 209 -12.74 0.62 16.48
N THR A 210 -12.89 -0.57 15.90
CA THR A 210 -12.10 -1.03 14.76
C THR A 210 -12.99 -1.53 13.64
N ASP A 211 -12.70 -1.13 12.41
CA ASP A 211 -13.26 -1.78 11.23
C ASP A 211 -12.50 -3.06 10.94
N ILE A 212 -13.24 -4.15 10.90
CA ILE A 212 -12.75 -5.51 10.69
C ILE A 212 -13.21 -6.07 9.35
N ALA A 213 -13.80 -5.25 8.47
CA ALA A 213 -14.06 -5.65 7.11
C ALA A 213 -12.74 -6.08 6.47
N GLY A 214 -12.74 -7.25 5.83
CA GLY A 214 -11.69 -7.56 4.87
C GLY A 214 -11.69 -6.43 3.85
N GLY A 215 -10.55 -5.77 3.66
CA GLY A 215 -10.45 -4.71 2.65
C GLY A 215 -10.80 -5.24 1.25
N THR A 216 -11.15 -4.36 0.31
CA THR A 216 -11.37 -4.80 -1.07
C THR A 216 -10.03 -5.27 -1.64
N TRP A 217 -9.99 -6.53 -2.09
CA TRP A 217 -8.83 -7.09 -2.78
C TRP A 217 -8.86 -6.72 -4.26
N ILE A 218 -7.75 -6.18 -4.75
CA ILE A 218 -7.51 -5.95 -6.18
C ILE A 218 -6.42 -6.91 -6.64
N ALA A 219 -6.75 -7.73 -7.63
CA ALA A 219 -5.83 -8.70 -8.21
C ALA A 219 -4.70 -8.00 -9.00
N PRO A 220 -3.51 -8.60 -9.10
CA PRO A 220 -2.37 -8.01 -9.79
C PRO A 220 -2.52 -7.99 -11.32
N ASP A 221 -3.47 -8.72 -11.90
CA ASP A 221 -3.84 -8.65 -13.32
C ASP A 221 -5.08 -7.79 -13.58
N ASP A 222 -5.55 -7.03 -12.59
CA ASP A 222 -6.68 -6.11 -12.77
C ASP A 222 -6.34 -5.07 -13.86
N PRO A 223 -7.21 -4.90 -14.88
CA PRO A 223 -6.94 -4.00 -16.01
C PRO A 223 -6.88 -2.52 -15.62
N ALA A 224 -7.27 -2.15 -14.40
CA ALA A 224 -7.11 -0.80 -13.85
C ALA A 224 -5.70 -0.53 -13.31
N LEU A 225 -4.82 -1.52 -13.28
CA LEU A 225 -3.42 -1.38 -12.88
C LEU A 225 -2.55 -1.12 -14.11
N LEU A 226 -1.96 0.09 -14.18
CA LEU A 226 -1.04 0.45 -15.25
C LEU A 226 0.39 0.09 -14.84
N TYR A 227 0.97 -0.88 -15.52
CA TYR A 227 2.37 -1.30 -15.35
C TYR A 227 3.30 -0.61 -16.34
N SER A 228 4.56 -0.39 -15.94
CA SER A 228 5.62 0.01 -16.88
C SER A 228 5.75 -1.00 -18.02
N PRO A 229 5.91 -0.55 -19.27
CA PRO A 229 5.88 -1.45 -20.41
C PRO A 229 7.11 -2.37 -20.41
N TYR A 230 6.92 -3.61 -20.87
CA TYR A 230 7.98 -4.58 -21.16
C TYR A 230 8.79 -5.13 -19.98
N THR A 231 8.53 -4.73 -18.73
CA THR A 231 9.34 -5.13 -17.56
C THR A 231 8.60 -6.00 -16.54
N TRP A 232 7.35 -6.37 -16.79
CA TRP A 232 6.54 -7.17 -15.89
C TRP A 232 6.06 -8.46 -16.55
N ASN A 233 6.10 -9.56 -15.79
CA ASN A 233 5.32 -10.75 -16.08
C ASN A 233 4.04 -10.71 -15.25
N ILE A 234 2.91 -10.43 -15.88
CA ILE A 234 1.62 -10.19 -15.20
C ILE A 234 0.76 -11.46 -15.33
N ALA A 235 0.28 -11.97 -14.20
CA ALA A 235 -0.64 -13.09 -14.11
C ALA A 235 -1.61 -12.91 -12.93
N ALA A 236 -2.71 -13.67 -12.90
CA ALA A 236 -3.77 -13.54 -11.91
C ALA A 236 -3.33 -13.63 -10.44
N GLY A 237 -2.26 -14.38 -10.14
CA GLY A 237 -1.74 -14.52 -8.78
C GLY A 237 -0.60 -13.57 -8.44
N ALA A 238 0.10 -13.02 -9.44
CA ALA A 238 1.27 -12.18 -9.23
C ALA A 238 1.66 -11.40 -10.48
N ALA A 239 2.17 -10.18 -10.28
CA ALA A 239 2.97 -9.44 -11.23
C ALA A 239 4.43 -9.44 -10.77
N THR A 240 5.33 -10.00 -11.57
CA THR A 240 6.74 -10.18 -11.21
C THR A 240 7.66 -9.33 -12.07
N THR A 241 8.64 -8.66 -11.45
CA THR A 241 9.74 -7.98 -12.15
C THR A 241 11.07 -8.17 -11.43
N ILE A 242 12.16 -8.09 -12.19
CA ILE A 242 13.54 -8.06 -11.69
C ILE A 242 14.26 -6.75 -12.06
N ASN A 243 13.50 -5.78 -12.59
CA ASN A 243 14.05 -4.55 -13.15
C ASN A 243 13.84 -3.38 -12.20
N ALA A 244 14.94 -2.74 -11.79
CA ALA A 244 14.87 -1.43 -11.16
C ALA A 244 14.28 -0.39 -12.16
N GLY A 245 13.45 0.51 -11.65
CA GLY A 245 12.70 1.48 -12.46
C GLY A 245 11.37 0.96 -13.00
N ALA A 246 11.06 -0.33 -12.83
CA ALA A 246 9.72 -0.85 -13.10
C ALA A 246 8.70 -0.17 -12.18
N TYR A 247 7.50 0.16 -12.69
CA TYR A 247 6.49 0.87 -11.91
C TYR A 247 5.08 0.32 -12.11
N LEU A 248 4.21 0.67 -11.17
CA LEU A 248 2.77 0.44 -11.19
C LEU A 248 2.04 1.73 -10.77
N ARG A 249 0.93 2.04 -11.44
CA ARG A 249 0.06 3.18 -11.13
C ARG A 249 -1.40 2.79 -11.21
N THR A 250 -2.22 3.33 -10.32
CA THR A 250 -3.69 3.17 -10.39
C THR A 250 -4.40 4.33 -9.69
N LEU A 251 -5.64 4.60 -10.06
CA LEU A 251 -6.55 5.40 -9.25
C LEU A 251 -7.36 4.47 -8.36
N PHE A 252 -7.59 4.82 -7.09
CA PHE A 252 -8.42 4.04 -6.18
C PHE A 252 -9.33 4.91 -5.33
N SER A 253 -10.49 4.39 -4.93
CA SER A 253 -11.37 5.08 -3.97
C SER A 253 -11.16 4.58 -2.54
N GLY A 254 -11.70 5.31 -1.56
CA GLY A 254 -11.64 4.94 -0.14
C GLY A 254 -10.38 5.43 0.58
N GLY A 255 -10.36 5.25 1.90
CA GLY A 255 -9.38 5.89 2.80
C GLY A 255 -8.14 5.07 3.15
N SER A 256 -7.88 3.94 2.47
CA SER A 256 -6.69 3.12 2.73
C SER A 256 -6.22 2.37 1.49
N CYS A 257 -4.90 2.17 1.40
CA CYS A 257 -4.24 1.38 0.38
C CYS A 257 -3.07 0.60 1.00
N THR A 258 -3.06 -0.71 0.84
CA THR A 258 -1.96 -1.59 1.24
C THR A 258 -1.49 -2.37 0.04
N LEU A 259 -0.19 -2.29 -0.26
CA LEU A 259 0.47 -3.11 -1.27
C LEU A 259 0.77 -4.48 -0.68
N THR A 260 0.57 -5.55 -1.44
CA THR A 260 0.95 -6.91 -1.00
C THR A 260 1.97 -7.53 -1.94
N PHE A 261 2.91 -8.28 -1.36
CA PHE A 261 3.99 -8.94 -2.08
C PHE A 261 4.21 -10.36 -1.58
N ASP A 262 4.67 -11.25 -2.46
CA ASP A 262 5.29 -12.50 -2.05
C ASP A 262 6.78 -12.27 -1.81
N VAL A 263 7.20 -12.52 -0.56
CA VAL A 263 8.59 -12.37 -0.10
C VAL A 263 9.23 -13.69 0.30
N ALA A 264 8.58 -14.83 0.02
CA ALA A 264 9.04 -16.15 0.46
C ALA A 264 10.45 -16.48 -0.04
N ASN A 265 10.83 -15.98 -1.22
CA ASN A 265 12.14 -16.20 -1.83
C ASN A 265 13.06 -14.98 -1.75
N ALA A 266 12.62 -13.86 -1.17
CA ALA A 266 13.40 -12.63 -1.15
C ALA A 266 14.57 -12.75 -0.14
N LEU A 267 15.79 -12.43 -0.59
CA LEU A 267 17.00 -12.47 0.24
C LEU A 267 17.59 -11.09 0.44
N SER A 268 18.20 -10.87 1.61
CA SER A 268 18.89 -9.61 1.94
C SER A 268 20.18 -9.41 1.10
N PRO A 269 20.49 -8.17 0.63
CA PRO A 269 19.68 -6.95 0.77
C PRO A 269 18.37 -7.01 -0.02
N LEU A 270 17.25 -6.75 0.67
CA LEU A 270 15.93 -6.86 0.06
C LEU A 270 15.75 -5.76 -1.00
N PRO A 271 14.99 -6.02 -2.08
CA PRO A 271 14.57 -4.97 -2.99
C PRO A 271 13.93 -3.80 -2.24
N GLN A 272 14.05 -2.60 -2.81
CA GLN A 272 13.45 -1.39 -2.27
C GLN A 272 12.49 -0.80 -3.30
N ILE A 273 11.42 -0.18 -2.80
CA ILE A 273 10.44 0.54 -3.61
C ILE A 273 10.34 2.00 -3.15
N TRP A 274 9.94 2.85 -4.07
CA TRP A 274 9.37 4.16 -3.82
C TRP A 274 7.86 4.07 -4.01
N TYR A 275 7.09 4.74 -3.16
CA TYR A 275 5.67 4.95 -3.41
C TYR A 275 5.22 6.35 -3.01
N ARG A 276 4.10 6.80 -3.58
CA ARG A 276 3.44 8.05 -3.22
C ARG A 276 1.95 7.99 -3.56
N ILE A 277 1.14 8.77 -2.83
CA ILE A 277 -0.29 8.94 -3.06
C ILE A 277 -0.59 10.39 -3.45
N ASP A 278 -1.46 10.59 -4.44
CA ASP A 278 -1.97 11.88 -4.95
C ASP A 278 -0.94 12.83 -5.54
N GLY A 279 0.29 12.36 -5.75
CA GLY A 279 1.37 13.23 -6.20
C GLY A 279 1.84 14.25 -5.14
N VAL A 280 1.33 14.17 -3.91
CA VAL A 280 1.57 15.15 -2.85
C VAL A 280 2.71 14.68 -1.95
N GLY A 281 3.61 15.60 -1.59
CA GLY A 281 4.73 15.33 -0.69
C GLY A 281 5.90 14.58 -1.35
N ALA A 282 6.86 14.23 -0.51
CA ALA A 282 8.03 13.44 -0.91
C ALA A 282 7.64 11.98 -1.19
N TRP A 283 8.45 11.31 -2.02
CA TRP A 283 8.35 9.87 -2.19
C TRP A 283 8.71 9.16 -0.89
N THR A 284 7.98 8.10 -0.55
CA THR A 284 8.26 7.27 0.62
C THR A 284 9.03 6.03 0.19
N GLN A 285 10.19 5.81 0.82
CA GLN A 285 10.98 4.59 0.61
C GLN A 285 10.43 3.48 1.48
N ALA A 286 10.36 2.27 0.95
CA ALA A 286 10.14 1.07 1.74
C ALA A 286 11.05 -0.08 1.26
N GLY A 287 11.60 -0.84 2.21
CA GLY A 287 12.12 -2.17 1.91
C GLY A 287 10.97 -3.12 1.58
N LEU A 288 11.18 -4.05 0.66
CA LEU A 288 10.16 -5.01 0.25
C LEU A 288 9.72 -5.84 1.47
N ALA A 289 8.42 -5.87 1.71
CA ALA A 289 7.78 -6.62 2.80
C ALA A 289 6.49 -7.24 2.28
N ALA A 290 5.98 -8.28 2.95
CA ALA A 290 4.76 -8.97 2.53
C ALA A 290 3.55 -8.03 2.41
N GLN A 291 3.49 -7.00 3.26
CA GLN A 291 2.50 -5.94 3.22
C GLN A 291 3.16 -4.59 3.49
N ILE A 292 2.80 -3.58 2.71
CA ILE A 292 3.24 -2.20 2.88
C ILE A 292 2.01 -1.31 2.86
N ALA A 293 1.60 -0.83 4.04
CA ALA A 293 0.53 0.14 4.19
C ALA A 293 1.01 1.51 3.65
N CYS A 294 0.34 2.03 2.63
CA CYS A 294 0.66 3.33 2.07
C CYS A 294 0.09 4.43 2.96
N ALA A 295 0.93 5.36 3.38
CA ALA A 295 0.47 6.55 4.10
C ALA A 295 -0.41 7.41 3.19
N MET A 296 -1.65 7.65 3.62
CA MET A 296 -2.59 8.53 2.92
C MET A 296 -2.26 10.00 3.21
N PRO A 297 -2.30 10.91 2.22
CA PRO A 297 -2.01 12.32 2.46
C PRO A 297 -3.11 12.96 3.32
N ALA A 298 -2.74 13.59 4.43
CA ALA A 298 -3.70 14.25 5.33
C ALA A 298 -4.51 15.36 4.63
N ALA A 299 -3.96 15.95 3.56
CA ALA A 299 -4.63 17.00 2.79
C ALA A 299 -5.81 16.49 1.94
N THR A 300 -5.84 15.19 1.61
CA THR A 300 -6.86 14.58 0.75
C THR A 300 -7.70 13.53 1.46
N LEU A 301 -7.19 12.91 2.52
CA LEU A 301 -7.88 11.89 3.30
C LEU A 301 -9.18 12.42 3.94
N GLY A 302 -10.30 11.72 3.71
CA GLY A 302 -11.59 12.04 4.29
C GLY A 302 -12.31 13.24 3.66
N ASN A 303 -11.74 13.85 2.63
CA ASN A 303 -12.38 14.92 1.88
C ASN A 303 -13.41 14.34 0.90
N ALA A 304 -14.70 14.62 1.12
CA ALA A 304 -15.79 14.11 0.28
C ALA A 304 -15.72 14.57 -1.19
N ASP A 305 -15.05 15.70 -1.47
CA ASP A 305 -14.84 16.21 -2.83
C ASP A 305 -13.67 15.53 -3.57
N ILE A 306 -12.90 14.69 -2.87
CA ILE A 306 -11.77 13.93 -3.42
C ILE A 306 -12.03 12.43 -3.25
N PRO A 307 -12.98 11.85 -4.02
CA PRO A 307 -13.38 10.45 -3.85
C PRO A 307 -12.37 9.43 -4.42
N TRP A 308 -11.34 9.90 -5.14
CA TRP A 308 -10.33 9.08 -5.77
C TRP A 308 -8.93 9.59 -5.44
N HIS A 309 -8.03 8.64 -5.19
CA HIS A 309 -6.63 8.85 -4.91
C HIS A 309 -5.76 8.22 -6.00
N PHE A 310 -4.57 8.76 -6.24
CA PHE A 310 -3.64 8.27 -7.25
C PHE A 310 -2.43 7.59 -6.61
N LEU A 311 -2.31 6.27 -6.76
CA LEU A 311 -1.15 5.50 -6.33
C LEU A 311 -0.07 5.50 -7.41
N GLU A 312 1.15 5.82 -7.00
CA GLU A 312 2.36 5.61 -7.78
C GLU A 312 3.33 4.73 -6.99
N LEU A 313 3.84 3.66 -7.61
CA LEU A 313 4.88 2.77 -7.09
C LEU A 313 5.99 2.63 -8.11
N VAL A 314 7.25 2.69 -7.68
CA VAL A 314 8.44 2.42 -8.50
C VAL A 314 9.39 1.48 -7.76
N VAL A 315 9.92 0.47 -8.43
CA VAL A 315 11.03 -0.34 -7.90
C VAL A 315 12.28 0.53 -7.90
N LYS A 316 12.73 0.95 -6.70
CA LYS A 316 13.91 1.81 -6.52
C LYS A 316 15.17 1.09 -6.97
N ALA A 317 15.41 -0.09 -6.39
CA ALA A 317 16.60 -0.88 -6.60
C ALA A 317 16.36 -2.34 -6.20
N THR A 318 17.06 -3.23 -6.87
CA THR A 318 17.24 -4.64 -6.49
C THR A 318 18.73 -4.89 -6.25
N THR A 319 19.12 -5.78 -5.34
CA THR A 319 20.56 -6.05 -5.11
C THR A 319 21.20 -6.75 -6.32
N GLU A 320 22.40 -6.33 -6.70
CA GLU A 320 23.27 -6.91 -7.74
C GLU A 320 24.00 -8.16 -7.24
N THR A 321 24.06 -8.36 -5.92
CA THR A 321 24.84 -9.43 -5.28
C THR A 321 24.11 -10.77 -5.16
N ARG A 322 22.83 -10.82 -5.54
CA ARG A 322 21.98 -12.02 -5.42
C ARG A 322 21.40 -12.42 -6.77
N ASN A 323 20.90 -13.65 -6.84
CA ASN A 323 20.25 -14.17 -8.03
C ASN A 323 19.04 -13.31 -8.45
N ARG A 324 19.07 -12.83 -9.69
CA ARG A 324 17.97 -12.10 -10.35
C ARG A 324 17.31 -12.96 -11.42
N TRP A 325 18.10 -13.77 -12.11
CA TRP A 325 17.70 -14.38 -13.37
C TRP A 325 17.05 -15.76 -13.25
N ASN A 326 17.63 -16.64 -12.42
CA ASN A 326 17.22 -18.04 -12.32
C ASN A 326 16.09 -18.20 -11.30
N SER A 327 15.34 -19.30 -11.36
CA SER A 327 14.40 -19.65 -10.29
C SER A 327 15.13 -20.33 -9.11
N PRO A 328 14.81 -20.01 -7.84
CA PRO A 328 13.92 -18.93 -7.40
C PRO A 328 14.63 -17.56 -7.49
N GLY A 329 13.92 -16.55 -8.02
CA GLY A 329 14.45 -15.19 -8.19
C GLY A 329 14.58 -14.49 -6.84
N ALA A 330 15.78 -14.50 -6.25
CA ALA A 330 16.03 -14.04 -4.87
C ALA A 330 15.84 -12.53 -4.65
N THR A 331 15.70 -11.78 -5.74
CA THR A 331 15.60 -10.31 -5.77
C THR A 331 14.38 -9.84 -6.55
N ALA A 332 13.54 -10.77 -7.02
CA ALA A 332 12.35 -10.42 -7.76
C ALA A 332 11.37 -9.67 -6.86
N VAL A 333 10.77 -8.61 -7.39
CA VAL A 333 9.60 -7.97 -6.79
C VAL A 333 8.38 -8.71 -7.31
N VAL A 334 7.72 -9.46 -6.43
CA VAL A 334 6.53 -10.26 -6.75
C VAL A 334 5.33 -9.58 -6.11
N PHE A 335 4.69 -8.67 -6.85
CA PHE A 335 3.49 -7.97 -6.41
C PHE A 335 2.28 -8.89 -6.50
N THR A 336 1.54 -9.06 -5.42
CA THR A 336 0.40 -9.99 -5.35
C THR A 336 -0.95 -9.28 -5.36
N GLY A 337 -1.01 -7.97 -5.14
CA GLY A 337 -2.27 -7.22 -5.21
C GLY A 337 -2.32 -5.98 -4.31
N LEU A 338 -3.51 -5.38 -4.25
CA LEU A 338 -3.84 -4.30 -3.31
C LEU A 338 -4.91 -4.77 -2.34
N VAL A 339 -4.80 -4.32 -1.09
CA VAL A 339 -5.91 -4.30 -0.14
C VAL A 339 -6.31 -2.85 0.07
N LEU A 340 -7.51 -2.50 -0.40
CA LEU A 340 -8.11 -1.17 -0.26
C LEU A 340 -9.14 -1.14 0.87
N ALA A 341 -9.68 0.04 1.17
CA ALA A 341 -10.85 0.16 2.05
C ALA A 341 -12.02 -0.71 1.55
N SER A 342 -12.88 -1.18 2.45
CA SER A 342 -14.03 -2.00 2.07
C SER A 342 -14.94 -1.25 1.09
N GLY A 343 -15.35 -1.91 0.01
CA GLY A 343 -16.18 -1.32 -1.05
C GLY A 343 -15.43 -0.34 -1.97
N ALA A 344 -14.13 -0.14 -1.78
CA ALA A 344 -13.30 0.64 -2.70
C ALA A 344 -13.25 0.00 -4.09
N ALA A 345 -12.96 0.83 -5.10
CA ALA A 345 -12.78 0.44 -6.48
C ALA A 345 -11.48 1.03 -7.05
N VAL A 346 -11.06 0.54 -8.21
CA VAL A 346 -9.91 1.04 -8.97
C VAL A 346 -10.31 1.55 -10.35
N LEU A 347 -9.51 2.47 -10.89
CA LEU A 347 -9.63 2.99 -12.26
C LEU A 347 -8.26 3.09 -12.92
N LEU A 348 -8.22 2.79 -14.22
CA LEU A 348 -7.01 2.94 -15.03
C LEU A 348 -6.64 4.42 -15.17
N PRO A 349 -5.45 4.86 -14.74
CA PRO A 349 -4.96 6.21 -15.00
C PRO A 349 -4.62 6.39 -16.49
N SER A 350 -4.56 7.65 -16.94
CA SER A 350 -4.12 7.94 -18.31
C SER A 350 -2.67 7.53 -18.52
N ALA A 351 -2.42 6.64 -19.48
CA ALA A 351 -1.09 6.28 -19.95
C ALA A 351 -0.56 7.33 -20.95
N ALA A 352 0.75 7.50 -21.01
CA ALA A 352 1.38 8.25 -22.09
C ALA A 352 1.15 7.55 -23.45
N PRO A 353 1.07 8.30 -24.56
CA PRO A 353 0.70 7.75 -25.87
C PRO A 353 1.80 6.92 -26.54
N LEU A 354 3.03 6.97 -26.02
CA LEU A 354 4.19 6.30 -26.58
C LEU A 354 4.82 5.39 -25.53
N ASN A 355 5.46 4.30 -25.99
CA ASN A 355 6.24 3.41 -25.15
C ASN A 355 7.71 3.42 -25.59
N LEU A 356 8.62 3.45 -24.62
CA LEU A 356 10.06 3.34 -24.79
C LEU A 356 10.57 2.06 -24.14
N LEU A 357 11.60 1.46 -24.72
CA LEU A 357 12.33 0.35 -24.12
C LEU A 357 13.83 0.65 -24.12
N VAL A 358 14.43 0.68 -22.94
CA VAL A 358 15.84 1.01 -22.76
C VAL A 358 16.58 -0.20 -22.23
N TYR A 359 17.56 -0.69 -22.99
CA TYR A 359 18.48 -1.74 -22.58
C TYR A 359 19.84 -1.16 -22.21
N GLY A 360 20.46 -1.70 -21.16
CA GLY A 360 21.82 -1.33 -20.80
C GLY A 360 22.42 -2.13 -19.66
N ASP A 361 23.51 -1.58 -19.13
CA ASP A 361 24.26 -2.12 -18.00
C ASP A 361 23.93 -1.39 -16.67
N SER A 362 24.88 -1.39 -15.72
CA SER A 362 24.80 -0.71 -14.43
C SER A 362 24.43 0.78 -14.54
N ILE A 363 24.93 1.47 -15.58
CA ILE A 363 24.65 2.90 -15.76
C ILE A 363 23.19 3.13 -16.12
N THR A 364 22.59 2.18 -16.84
CA THR A 364 21.17 2.22 -17.23
C THR A 364 20.25 1.80 -16.09
N GLU A 365 20.70 0.84 -15.26
CA GLU A 365 19.99 0.37 -14.06
C GLU A 365 19.86 1.47 -12.99
N GLY A 366 20.81 2.42 -12.94
CA GLY A 366 20.88 3.43 -11.88
C GLY A 366 21.79 3.02 -10.73
N VAL A 367 22.82 2.24 -11.01
CA VAL A 367 23.84 1.84 -10.03
C VAL A 367 24.65 3.06 -9.57
N ARG A 368 24.84 3.18 -8.25
CA ARG A 368 25.59 4.24 -7.56
C ARG A 368 25.07 5.65 -7.78
N THR A 369 23.81 5.82 -8.19
CA THR A 369 23.21 7.17 -8.30
C THR A 369 23.19 7.91 -6.95
N LEU A 370 23.23 7.20 -5.82
CA LEU A 370 23.32 7.75 -4.46
C LEU A 370 24.75 7.70 -3.87
N GLY A 371 25.76 7.33 -4.66
CA GLY A 371 27.16 7.21 -4.22
C GLY A 371 27.58 5.78 -3.86
N GLU A 372 28.75 5.62 -3.24
CA GLU A 372 29.37 4.31 -2.95
C GLU A 372 29.45 3.94 -1.47
N ALA A 373 29.16 4.88 -0.56
CA ALA A 373 29.53 4.75 0.85
C ALA A 373 28.62 3.79 1.64
N ALA A 374 27.36 3.61 1.24
CA ALA A 374 26.45 2.72 1.94
C ALA A 374 26.85 1.24 1.76
N ALA A 375 26.58 0.43 2.79
CA ALA A 375 27.00 -0.97 2.82
C ALA A 375 26.28 -1.81 1.76
N ASP A 376 24.95 -1.67 1.69
CA ASP A 376 24.11 -2.38 0.75
C ASP A 376 24.07 -1.64 -0.60
N ASP A 377 24.07 -2.38 -1.70
CA ASP A 377 23.91 -1.81 -3.05
C ASP A 377 22.52 -1.22 -3.28
N THR A 378 21.48 -1.78 -2.68
CA THR A 378 20.13 -1.23 -2.74
C THR A 378 20.06 0.19 -2.16
N ASP A 379 20.91 0.55 -1.19
CA ASP A 379 21.01 1.91 -0.63
C ASP A 379 21.87 2.87 -1.47
N ARG A 380 22.71 2.33 -2.37
CA ARG A 380 23.56 3.11 -3.30
C ARG A 380 22.89 3.38 -4.63
N ASN A 381 21.91 2.54 -4.98
CA ASN A 381 21.28 2.50 -6.29
C ASN A 381 19.87 3.12 -6.22
N ASP A 382 19.51 3.86 -7.26
CA ASP A 382 18.17 4.44 -7.42
C ASP A 382 17.89 4.68 -8.90
N ALA A 383 16.96 3.89 -9.44
CA ALA A 383 16.54 3.97 -10.83
C ALA A 383 15.77 5.27 -11.15
N MET A 384 15.05 5.86 -10.19
CA MET A 384 14.31 7.12 -10.43
C MET A 384 15.24 8.31 -10.66
N LEU A 385 16.49 8.22 -10.19
CA LEU A 385 17.55 9.18 -10.48
C LEU A 385 18.34 8.83 -11.74
N GLY A 386 18.21 7.61 -12.26
CA GLY A 386 18.91 7.15 -13.46
C GLY A 386 18.38 7.79 -14.75
N TRP A 387 19.27 8.09 -15.70
CA TRP A 387 18.90 8.78 -16.94
C TRP A 387 17.80 8.08 -17.74
N ALA A 388 17.80 6.73 -17.73
CA ALA A 388 16.89 5.90 -18.50
C ALA A 388 15.44 6.08 -18.05
N PHE A 389 15.18 6.03 -16.73
CA PHE A 389 13.86 6.27 -16.17
C PHE A 389 13.36 7.70 -16.47
N ARG A 390 14.26 8.69 -16.41
CA ARG A 390 13.92 10.09 -16.67
C ARG A 390 13.49 10.35 -18.13
N LEU A 391 13.83 9.48 -19.08
CA LEU A 391 13.42 9.63 -20.47
C LEU A 391 11.90 9.62 -20.64
N GLY A 392 11.18 8.82 -19.86
CA GLY A 392 9.72 8.73 -19.98
C GLY A 392 9.05 10.10 -19.83
N GLY A 393 9.34 10.81 -18.74
CA GLY A 393 8.83 12.16 -18.51
C GLY A 393 9.34 13.20 -19.51
N LEU A 394 10.62 13.12 -19.92
CA LEU A 394 11.24 14.09 -20.84
C LEU A 394 10.78 13.94 -22.31
N LEU A 395 10.29 12.76 -22.67
CA LEU A 395 9.81 12.42 -24.01
C LEU A 395 8.28 12.24 -24.09
N GLY A 396 7.58 12.31 -22.95
CA GLY A 396 6.12 12.13 -22.90
C GLY A 396 5.71 10.71 -23.24
N ALA A 397 6.42 9.72 -22.69
CA ALA A 397 6.25 8.31 -22.97
C ALA A 397 6.28 7.48 -21.68
N GLU A 398 5.66 6.30 -21.73
CA GLU A 398 5.91 5.23 -20.77
C GLU A 398 7.29 4.63 -21.07
N VAL A 399 8.03 4.20 -20.04
CA VAL A 399 9.40 3.69 -20.23
C VAL A 399 9.61 2.37 -19.49
N GLY A 400 10.06 1.35 -20.22
CA GLY A 400 10.61 0.12 -19.67
C GLY A 400 12.12 0.24 -19.58
N VAL A 401 12.68 0.10 -18.36
CA VAL A 401 14.13 0.11 -18.13
C VAL A 401 14.63 -1.31 -17.89
N VAL A 402 15.64 -1.71 -18.65
CA VAL A 402 16.29 -3.02 -18.60
C VAL A 402 17.80 -2.81 -18.48
N GLY A 403 18.21 -2.44 -17.27
CA GLY A 403 19.62 -2.34 -16.91
C GLY A 403 20.01 -3.46 -15.94
N PHE A 404 21.17 -4.06 -16.15
CA PHE A 404 21.75 -5.00 -15.21
C PHE A 404 23.26 -4.76 -15.10
N GLY A 405 23.75 -4.50 -13.89
CA GLY A 405 25.17 -4.28 -13.65
C GLY A 405 26.08 -5.33 -14.26
N GLY A 406 27.24 -4.92 -14.77
CA GLY A 406 28.20 -5.82 -15.44
C GLY A 406 27.75 -6.42 -16.77
N SER A 407 26.49 -6.29 -17.18
CA SER A 407 26.00 -6.86 -18.44
C SER A 407 26.71 -6.28 -19.65
N GLY A 408 26.96 -7.13 -20.63
CA GLY A 408 27.48 -6.76 -21.94
C GLY A 408 26.85 -7.58 -23.07
N LEU A 409 27.43 -7.43 -24.25
CA LEU A 409 27.07 -8.22 -25.44
C LEU A 409 27.70 -9.62 -25.41
N SER A 410 28.84 -9.75 -24.75
CA SER A 410 29.63 -10.98 -24.59
C SER A 410 29.84 -11.38 -23.13
N VAL A 411 29.41 -10.54 -22.19
CA VAL A 411 29.67 -10.71 -20.75
C VAL A 411 28.35 -10.85 -19.99
N THR A 412 28.32 -11.82 -19.08
CA THR A 412 27.22 -12.08 -18.14
C THR A 412 27.14 -10.95 -17.10
N GLY A 413 25.93 -10.46 -16.84
CA GLY A 413 25.67 -9.45 -15.83
C GLY A 413 25.47 -10.01 -14.41
N SER A 414 25.45 -9.07 -13.47
CA SER A 414 25.11 -9.26 -12.05
C SER A 414 23.79 -10.03 -11.89
N GLY A 415 23.75 -10.89 -10.87
CA GLY A 415 22.57 -11.71 -10.56
C GLY A 415 22.25 -12.81 -11.58
N ASN A 416 23.28 -13.35 -12.24
CA ASN A 416 23.21 -14.45 -13.23
C ASN A 416 22.51 -14.07 -14.55
N VAL A 417 22.44 -12.78 -14.89
CA VAL A 417 21.79 -12.32 -16.12
C VAL A 417 22.69 -12.68 -17.32
N PRO A 418 22.23 -13.48 -18.30
CA PRO A 418 23.03 -13.82 -19.47
C PRO A 418 23.39 -12.58 -20.31
N PRO A 419 24.44 -12.67 -21.15
CA PRO A 419 24.75 -11.62 -22.13
C PRO A 419 23.53 -11.21 -22.95
N LEU A 420 23.47 -9.94 -23.35
CA LEU A 420 22.29 -9.34 -23.98
C LEU A 420 21.67 -10.16 -25.13
N PRO A 421 22.45 -10.78 -26.05
CA PRO A 421 21.87 -11.62 -27.12
C PRO A 421 21.00 -12.76 -26.62
N ALA A 422 21.27 -13.29 -25.44
CA ALA A 422 20.51 -14.39 -24.83
C ALA A 422 19.39 -13.90 -23.89
N SER A 423 19.39 -12.62 -23.50
CA SER A 423 18.48 -12.09 -22.47
C SER A 423 17.52 -11.00 -22.95
N TYR A 424 17.76 -10.31 -24.08
CA TYR A 424 16.96 -9.16 -24.50
C TYR A 424 15.46 -9.47 -24.64
N GLY A 425 15.13 -10.65 -25.19
CA GLY A 425 13.76 -11.12 -25.42
C GLY A 425 13.09 -11.74 -24.20
N LEU A 426 13.73 -11.68 -23.02
CA LEU A 426 13.25 -12.31 -21.80
C LEU A 426 13.11 -11.27 -20.67
N LEU A 427 12.19 -11.56 -19.75
CA LEU A 427 12.06 -10.84 -18.47
C LEU A 427 13.02 -11.43 -17.43
N TYR A 428 13.12 -12.76 -17.42
CA TYR A 428 14.05 -13.58 -16.64
C TYR A 428 14.04 -15.01 -17.24
N GLN A 429 14.78 -15.96 -16.67
CA GLN A 429 14.85 -17.32 -17.20
C GLN A 429 13.45 -17.95 -17.34
N GLY A 430 13.08 -18.33 -18.56
CA GLY A 430 11.80 -19.00 -18.83
C GLY A 430 10.58 -18.06 -18.96
N ALA A 431 10.74 -16.75 -18.79
CA ALA A 431 9.66 -15.77 -19.00
C ALA A 431 9.96 -14.89 -20.22
N ALA A 432 9.20 -15.10 -21.30
CA ALA A 432 9.30 -14.30 -22.51
C ALA A 432 8.85 -12.85 -22.28
N ARG A 433 9.56 -11.90 -22.88
CA ARG A 433 9.17 -10.50 -22.89
C ARG A 433 8.15 -10.28 -24.00
N SER A 434 6.98 -9.76 -23.64
CA SER A 434 6.06 -9.20 -24.64
C SER A 434 6.63 -7.88 -25.16
N PHE A 435 6.63 -7.71 -26.47
CA PHE A 435 6.87 -6.43 -27.13
C PHE A 435 5.56 -5.77 -27.60
N ALA A 436 4.41 -6.25 -27.13
CA ALA A 436 3.11 -5.68 -27.46
C ALA A 436 2.62 -4.77 -26.32
N PRO A 437 2.13 -3.55 -26.62
CA PRO A 437 2.23 -2.86 -27.92
C PRO A 437 3.69 -2.55 -28.29
N ALA A 438 4.00 -2.48 -29.59
CA ALA A 438 5.37 -2.20 -30.06
C ALA A 438 5.91 -0.87 -29.51
N PRO A 439 7.18 -0.82 -29.05
CA PRO A 439 7.80 0.43 -28.62
C PRO A 439 7.92 1.39 -29.79
N ALA A 440 7.74 2.68 -29.53
CA ALA A 440 8.03 3.73 -30.50
C ALA A 440 9.54 3.89 -30.71
N LEU A 441 10.32 3.64 -29.66
CA LEU A 441 11.78 3.72 -29.68
C LEU A 441 12.39 2.70 -28.73
N VAL A 442 13.39 1.97 -29.22
CA VAL A 442 14.28 1.13 -28.42
C VAL A 442 15.65 1.79 -28.31
N VAL A 443 16.20 1.88 -27.10
CA VAL A 443 17.49 2.52 -26.82
C VAL A 443 18.46 1.51 -26.23
N PHE A 444 19.66 1.42 -26.77
CA PHE A 444 20.73 0.54 -26.26
C PHE A 444 21.90 1.36 -25.73
N ASN A 445 22.25 1.14 -24.45
CA ASN A 445 23.47 1.64 -23.83
C ASN A 445 24.26 0.45 -23.25
N VAL A 446 24.91 -0.29 -24.13
CA VAL A 446 25.67 -1.51 -23.81
C VAL A 446 27.04 -1.48 -24.50
N GLY A 447 28.01 -2.20 -23.94
CA GLY A 447 29.38 -2.23 -24.45
C GLY A 447 30.43 -1.80 -23.43
N THR A 448 30.02 -1.17 -22.32
CA THR A 448 30.92 -0.73 -21.24
C THR A 448 31.76 -1.90 -20.72
N ASN A 449 31.11 -3.03 -20.45
CA ASN A 449 31.68 -4.20 -19.78
C ASN A 449 32.35 -5.21 -20.72
N ASP A 450 32.23 -5.03 -22.04
CA ASP A 450 32.75 -5.97 -23.03
C ASP A 450 34.28 -5.87 -23.26
N GLY A 451 34.93 -4.92 -22.60
CA GLY A 451 36.38 -4.71 -22.72
C GLY A 451 36.82 -4.57 -24.18
N GLY A 452 37.85 -5.33 -24.57
CA GLY A 452 38.38 -5.37 -25.93
C GLY A 452 37.75 -6.41 -26.86
N ALA A 453 36.67 -7.09 -26.46
CA ALA A 453 36.04 -8.12 -27.28
C ALA A 453 35.43 -7.53 -28.57
N ASP A 454 35.43 -8.31 -29.65
CA ASP A 454 34.64 -8.00 -30.85
C ASP A 454 33.17 -8.35 -30.59
N THR A 455 32.33 -7.32 -30.57
CA THR A 455 30.90 -7.43 -30.25
C THR A 455 30.00 -7.27 -31.47
N VAL A 456 30.57 -7.15 -32.68
CA VAL A 456 29.81 -6.83 -33.91
C VAL A 456 28.71 -7.87 -34.17
N ALA A 457 29.08 -9.15 -34.17
CA ALA A 457 28.13 -10.24 -34.43
C ALA A 457 27.02 -10.31 -33.36
N ALA A 458 27.40 -10.17 -32.08
CA ALA A 458 26.47 -10.20 -30.95
C ALA A 458 25.45 -9.06 -31.02
N MET A 459 25.90 -7.83 -31.27
CA MET A 459 25.01 -6.68 -31.40
C MET A 459 24.14 -6.78 -32.66
N THR A 460 24.69 -7.27 -33.78
CA THR A 460 23.93 -7.48 -35.02
C THR A 460 22.77 -8.45 -34.78
N ALA A 461 22.99 -9.52 -34.03
CA ALA A 461 21.94 -10.49 -33.69
C ALA A 461 20.83 -9.84 -32.84
N VAL A 462 21.18 -9.04 -31.83
CA VAL A 462 20.21 -8.31 -31.00
C VAL A 462 19.39 -7.32 -31.85
N LEU A 463 20.06 -6.52 -32.69
CA LEU A 463 19.39 -5.57 -33.57
C LEU A 463 18.40 -6.25 -34.51
N ASN A 464 18.81 -7.36 -35.15
CA ASN A 464 17.92 -8.12 -36.02
C ASN A 464 16.72 -8.71 -35.27
N GLY A 465 16.94 -9.18 -34.04
CA GLY A 465 15.87 -9.67 -33.18
C GLY A 465 14.83 -8.59 -32.85
N VAL A 466 15.28 -7.39 -32.50
CA VAL A 466 14.38 -6.26 -32.22
C VAL A 466 13.70 -5.73 -33.48
N ILE A 467 14.41 -5.62 -34.61
CA ILE A 467 13.81 -5.25 -35.90
C ILE A 467 12.70 -6.23 -36.28
N ALA A 468 12.91 -7.53 -36.08
CA ALA A 468 11.90 -8.54 -36.39
C ALA A 468 10.69 -8.46 -35.45
N ALA A 469 10.91 -8.25 -34.14
CA ALA A 469 9.84 -8.16 -33.16
C ALA A 469 9.05 -6.83 -33.25
N CYS A 470 9.73 -5.74 -33.63
CA CYS A 470 9.22 -4.37 -33.59
C CYS A 470 9.58 -3.62 -34.89
N PRO A 471 9.05 -4.03 -36.06
CA PRO A 471 9.51 -3.51 -37.36
C PRO A 471 9.26 -2.00 -37.57
N ALA A 472 8.34 -1.41 -36.80
CA ALA A 472 8.03 0.03 -36.85
C ALA A 472 8.81 0.86 -35.81
N ALA A 473 9.54 0.23 -34.88
CA ALA A 473 10.26 0.94 -33.84
C ALA A 473 11.53 1.60 -34.41
N ALA A 474 11.77 2.85 -34.02
CA ALA A 474 13.11 3.43 -34.17
C ALA A 474 14.06 2.76 -33.17
N ILE A 475 15.34 2.60 -33.53
CA ILE A 475 16.35 2.03 -32.65
C ILE A 475 17.50 3.01 -32.49
N ALA A 476 17.78 3.45 -31.27
CA ALA A 476 18.96 4.24 -30.93
C ALA A 476 20.03 3.35 -30.29
N VAL A 477 21.23 3.32 -30.86
CA VAL A 477 22.39 2.66 -30.28
C VAL A 477 23.32 3.74 -29.78
N LEU A 478 23.40 3.89 -28.46
CA LEU A 478 24.25 4.89 -27.84
C LEU A 478 25.70 4.41 -27.88
N ARG A 479 26.63 5.35 -28.05
CA ARG A 479 27.99 5.18 -27.58
C ARG A 479 27.93 5.00 -26.04
N PRO A 480 28.48 3.92 -25.45
CA PRO A 480 28.68 3.84 -24.01
C PRO A 480 29.35 5.12 -23.49
N PHE A 481 28.96 5.59 -22.31
CA PHE A 481 29.47 6.89 -21.82
C PHE A 481 31.00 6.90 -21.63
N ASN A 482 31.59 5.75 -21.34
CA ASN A 482 33.06 5.59 -21.28
C ASN A 482 33.73 5.50 -22.66
N GLY A 483 32.95 5.36 -23.73
CA GLY A 483 33.40 5.30 -25.12
C GLY A 483 33.75 3.95 -25.69
N ASN A 484 33.63 2.89 -24.89
CA ASN A 484 33.94 1.55 -25.34
C ASN A 484 33.03 1.12 -26.49
N GLN A 485 33.54 0.17 -27.29
CA GLN A 485 32.78 -0.51 -28.35
C GLN A 485 32.21 0.41 -29.45
N ALA A 486 32.56 1.71 -29.49
CA ALA A 486 32.00 2.68 -30.45
C ALA A 486 32.08 2.20 -31.92
N ALA A 487 33.25 1.74 -32.36
CA ALA A 487 33.45 1.24 -33.72
C ALA A 487 32.65 -0.06 -33.98
N ASN A 488 32.64 -0.99 -33.03
CA ASN A 488 31.92 -2.26 -33.16
C ASN A 488 30.40 -2.05 -33.22
N LEU A 489 29.86 -1.13 -32.43
CA LEU A 489 28.43 -0.79 -32.46
C LEU A 489 28.03 -0.14 -33.79
N GLN A 490 28.86 0.75 -34.35
CA GLN A 490 28.64 1.32 -35.67
C GLN A 490 28.70 0.26 -36.78
N ALA A 491 29.67 -0.66 -36.70
CA ALA A 491 29.79 -1.77 -37.63
C ALA A 491 28.58 -2.73 -37.54
N ALA A 492 28.08 -3.02 -36.34
CA ALA A 492 26.89 -3.83 -36.14
C ALA A 492 25.62 -3.17 -36.73
N ILE A 493 25.47 -1.85 -36.60
CA ILE A 493 24.38 -1.11 -37.25
C ILE A 493 24.48 -1.24 -38.77
N ALA A 494 25.67 -1.10 -39.34
CA ALA A 494 25.87 -1.23 -40.78
C ALA A 494 25.58 -2.66 -41.28
N ALA A 495 25.80 -3.68 -40.44
CA ALA A 495 25.64 -5.09 -40.77
C ALA A 495 24.22 -5.64 -40.50
N CYS A 496 23.35 -4.92 -39.81
CA CYS A 496 22.02 -5.42 -39.48
C CYS A 496 21.08 -5.44 -40.71
N GLY A 497 19.96 -6.17 -40.59
CA GLY A 497 19.01 -6.39 -41.69
C GLY A 497 18.19 -5.16 -42.08
N ASN A 498 18.17 -4.11 -41.25
CA ASN A 498 17.58 -2.83 -41.57
C ASN A 498 18.37 -1.67 -40.94
N PRO A 499 19.52 -1.28 -41.50
CA PRO A 499 20.36 -0.22 -40.93
C PRO A 499 19.64 1.13 -40.83
N ALA A 500 18.63 1.38 -41.68
CA ALA A 500 17.86 2.62 -41.68
C ALA A 500 16.96 2.79 -40.45
N ALA A 501 16.58 1.69 -39.78
CA ALA A 501 15.84 1.73 -38.51
C ALA A 501 16.75 2.05 -37.31
N CYS A 502 18.07 1.92 -37.48
CA CYS A 502 19.06 2.07 -36.42
C CYS A 502 19.83 3.39 -36.52
N ARG A 503 19.95 4.11 -35.41
CA ARG A 503 20.73 5.34 -35.32
C ARG A 503 21.81 5.22 -34.26
N TYR A 504 23.07 5.38 -34.68
CA TYR A 504 24.17 5.61 -33.73
C TYR A 504 24.03 7.00 -33.11
N VAL A 505 24.09 7.07 -31.78
CA VAL A 505 24.04 8.31 -31.01
C VAL A 505 25.35 8.47 -30.25
N ASP A 506 26.14 9.46 -30.65
CA ASP A 506 27.35 9.82 -29.92
C ASP A 506 27.00 10.52 -28.60
N THR A 507 27.53 9.98 -27.49
CA THR A 507 27.31 10.48 -26.13
C THR A 507 28.51 11.24 -25.57
N THR A 508 29.51 11.53 -26.40
CA THR A 508 30.70 12.30 -26.00
C THR A 508 30.30 13.60 -25.30
N GLY A 509 30.85 13.83 -24.10
CA GLY A 509 30.57 15.03 -23.30
C GLY A 509 29.19 15.08 -22.64
N MET A 510 28.40 13.99 -22.69
CA MET A 510 27.11 13.93 -21.99
C MET A 510 27.28 13.60 -20.50
N PHE A 511 28.21 12.69 -20.17
CA PHE A 511 28.60 12.36 -18.80
C PHE A 511 29.83 13.19 -18.37
N ASP A 512 29.69 13.94 -17.27
CA ASP A 512 30.81 14.63 -16.61
C ASP A 512 31.44 13.70 -15.57
N THR A 513 32.55 13.07 -15.91
CA THR A 513 33.24 12.10 -15.05
C THR A 513 33.81 12.72 -13.77
N SER A 514 34.05 14.03 -13.74
CA SER A 514 34.47 14.73 -12.51
C SER A 514 33.38 14.78 -11.44
N ARG A 515 32.13 14.51 -11.85
CA ARG A 515 30.94 14.38 -10.98
C ARG A 515 30.39 12.96 -11.00
N GLY A 516 31.25 11.99 -11.28
CA GLY A 516 30.96 10.57 -11.15
C GLY A 516 30.70 10.18 -9.70
N SER A 517 30.03 9.04 -9.50
CA SER A 517 29.64 8.55 -8.19
C SER A 517 30.69 7.66 -7.56
N ASP A 518 31.70 7.24 -8.32
CA ASP A 518 32.68 6.25 -7.91
C ASP A 518 34.13 6.63 -8.19
N GLY A 519 35.03 5.96 -7.45
CA GLY A 519 36.48 6.06 -7.68
C GLY A 519 36.94 5.56 -9.06
N LEU A 520 36.06 4.94 -9.85
CA LEU A 520 36.33 4.47 -11.21
C LEU A 520 36.02 5.52 -12.28
N ALA A 521 35.39 6.65 -11.91
CA ALA A 521 34.90 7.65 -12.84
C ALA A 521 33.99 7.07 -13.95
N LEU A 522 33.21 6.04 -13.58
CA LEU A 522 32.43 5.21 -14.51
C LEU A 522 30.93 5.42 -14.31
N HIS A 523 30.47 5.38 -13.06
CA HIS A 523 29.04 5.47 -12.78
C HIS A 523 28.64 6.94 -12.56
N PRO A 524 27.55 7.42 -13.19
CA PRO A 524 27.07 8.78 -12.97
C PRO A 524 26.26 8.88 -11.67
N THR A 525 26.53 9.93 -10.88
CA THR A 525 25.66 10.29 -9.73
C THR A 525 24.24 10.67 -10.21
N GLY A 526 23.28 10.65 -9.29
CA GLY A 526 21.91 11.11 -9.54
C GLY A 526 21.85 12.53 -10.13
N PRO A 527 22.55 13.54 -9.57
CA PRO A 527 22.63 14.87 -10.17
C PRO A 527 23.17 14.88 -11.61
N ASN A 528 24.17 14.06 -11.93
CA ASN A 528 24.71 13.96 -13.28
C ASN A 528 23.67 13.40 -14.26
N ASN A 529 23.01 12.31 -13.86
CA ASN A 529 21.92 11.71 -14.62
C ASN A 529 20.78 12.70 -14.88
N VAL A 530 20.30 13.36 -13.83
CA VAL A 530 19.12 14.23 -13.87
C VAL A 530 19.39 15.54 -14.61
N ALA A 531 20.53 16.19 -14.34
CA ALA A 531 20.79 17.54 -14.84
C ALA A 531 21.58 17.58 -16.17
N LEU A 532 22.34 16.53 -16.51
CA LEU A 532 23.21 16.53 -17.68
C LEU A 532 22.82 15.43 -18.68
N ILE A 533 22.86 14.17 -18.26
CA ILE A 533 22.72 13.03 -19.19
C ILE A 533 21.31 12.99 -19.76
N ALA A 534 20.28 12.86 -18.92
CA ALA A 534 18.91 12.66 -19.38
C ALA A 534 18.39 13.81 -20.28
N PRO A 535 18.59 15.10 -19.95
CA PRO A 535 18.14 16.19 -20.81
C PRO A 535 18.85 16.22 -22.17
N LYS A 536 20.18 16.00 -22.21
CA LYS A 536 20.95 15.95 -23.46
C LYS A 536 20.52 14.77 -24.32
N LEU A 537 20.33 13.60 -23.71
CA LEU A 537 19.91 12.41 -24.43
C LEU A 537 18.49 12.56 -24.97
N ALA A 538 17.55 13.05 -24.15
CA ALA A 538 16.18 13.31 -24.59
C ALA A 538 16.12 14.32 -25.75
N ALA A 539 16.97 15.34 -25.75
CA ALA A 539 17.04 16.29 -26.87
C ALA A 539 17.43 15.62 -28.20
N VAL A 540 18.37 14.67 -28.16
CA VAL A 540 18.79 13.90 -29.35
C VAL A 540 17.72 12.89 -29.75
N LEU A 541 17.20 12.11 -28.79
CA LEU A 541 16.25 11.04 -29.04
C LEU A 541 14.88 11.53 -29.51
N ARG A 542 14.48 12.77 -29.15
CA ARG A 542 13.22 13.36 -29.60
C ARG A 542 13.09 13.40 -31.12
N GLY A 543 14.19 13.55 -31.86
CA GLY A 543 14.17 13.52 -33.33
C GLY A 543 13.84 12.15 -33.93
N LEU A 544 13.93 11.07 -33.15
CA LEU A 544 13.66 9.70 -33.59
C LEU A 544 12.20 9.28 -33.32
N LEU A 545 11.50 9.98 -32.43
CA LEU A 545 10.06 9.83 -32.22
C LEU A 545 9.36 10.63 -33.34
N GLY A 546 8.90 9.92 -34.38
CA GLY A 546 8.50 10.48 -35.69
C GLY A 546 7.69 11.79 -35.68
N GLY A 547 7.90 12.60 -36.72
CA GLY A 547 7.29 13.93 -36.99
C GLY A 547 5.77 13.96 -37.27
N GLY A 548 4.99 13.11 -36.60
CA GLY A 548 3.53 13.12 -36.61
C GLY A 548 2.97 13.84 -35.38
N GLY A 549 2.84 15.16 -35.50
CA GLY A 549 2.27 16.01 -34.45
C GLY A 549 3.30 16.37 -33.38
N ARG A 550 3.65 17.66 -33.30
CA ARG A 550 4.12 18.22 -32.04
C ARG A 550 3.16 17.73 -30.97
N ALA A 551 3.62 16.91 -30.03
CA ALA A 551 2.93 16.80 -28.76
C ALA A 551 2.83 18.24 -28.26
N ALA A 552 1.64 18.82 -28.38
CA ALA A 552 1.36 20.06 -27.71
C ALA A 552 1.60 19.73 -26.25
N PHE A 553 2.69 20.25 -25.68
CA PHE A 553 2.77 20.45 -24.26
C PHE A 553 1.52 21.28 -23.92
N ARG A 554 0.41 20.62 -23.58
CA ARG A 554 -0.66 21.27 -22.83
C ARG A 554 0.05 21.68 -21.55
N GLY A 555 0.16 22.99 -21.33
CA GLY A 555 1.05 23.64 -20.36
C GLY A 555 0.76 23.35 -18.88
N GLY A 556 0.45 22.10 -18.51
CA GLY A 556 0.23 21.65 -17.14
C GLY A 556 1.42 20.93 -16.51
N PHE A 557 2.37 20.40 -17.29
CA PHE A 557 3.44 19.54 -16.75
C PHE A 557 4.71 20.27 -16.27
N GLN A 558 4.70 21.61 -16.22
CA GLN A 558 5.87 22.41 -15.82
C GLN A 558 5.88 22.88 -14.36
N ARG A 559 4.95 22.45 -13.50
CA ARG A 559 5.01 22.76 -12.06
C ARG A 559 5.11 21.49 -11.23
N GLY A 560 6.32 20.98 -11.06
CA GLY A 560 6.58 19.87 -10.14
C GLY A 560 8.05 19.52 -9.92
N LEU A 561 9.02 20.25 -10.51
CA LEU A 561 10.45 19.97 -10.35
C LEU A 561 11.26 21.14 -9.77
N LEU A 562 10.59 22.16 -9.25
CA LEU A 562 11.15 23.18 -8.36
C LEU A 562 10.09 23.49 -7.31
N GLY A 563 10.13 22.71 -6.22
CA GLY A 563 9.24 22.77 -5.07
C GLY A 563 9.60 21.65 -4.12
#